data_AF-A0A6P4Y053-F1
#
_entry.id   AF-A0A6P4Y053-F1
#
_cell.length_a   1.000
_cell.length_b   1.000
_cell.length_c   1.000
_cell.angle_alpha   90.00
_cell.angle_beta   90.00
_cell.angle_gamma   90.00
#
_symmetry.space_group_name_H-M   'P 1'
#
loop_
_entity.id
_entity.type
_entity.pdbx_description
1 polymer ?
#
loop_
_entity_poly.entity_id
_entity_poly.type
_entity_poly.pdbx_seq_one_letter_code
_entity_poly.pdbx_strand_id
1 'polypeptide(L)'
;MTYQQKKQQQKRKASLKKGTGGGKARRKLVFEEPQPCPEETDLNDTLELEELLQLLKDGEDQPSARPSTPTDQRDTNTFGNGGSVETLRRAQNVVNARASTSFTPSIVGGEEPPPRQNTNDSGSDLFTGGFHTSLGENSTEVRLPLHDNVFITVGVFKDRPLISVRQFYSRAWDPTTLRPGKKGLSLTPAQWTTLKDLRIYEAVNDITFSALPPTTSVKQHMFNLGNLRYAVVELIDGQPSVGLWQYERRSSDTTTDDDHDLLRTEKGISLTLQQWQAVEGKKKAVDWIMSAVVNGKSPLDSEVLKGIQF
;
A
#
# COMPACT_ATOMS: atom_id res chain seq x y z
N MET A 1 -18.93 -33.07 -40.71
CA MET A 1 -19.58 -31.74 -40.66
C MET A 1 -18.56 -30.69 -41.08
N THR A 2 -18.76 -30.05 -42.23
CA THR A 2 -17.81 -29.10 -42.83
C THR A 2 -17.79 -27.77 -42.06
N TYR A 3 -16.68 -27.03 -42.13
CA TYR A 3 -16.49 -25.76 -41.42
C TYR A 3 -17.62 -24.74 -41.69
N GLN A 4 -18.16 -24.75 -42.91
CA GLN A 4 -19.31 -23.92 -43.29
C GLN A 4 -20.58 -24.25 -42.49
N GLN A 5 -20.85 -25.54 -42.20
CA GLN A 5 -22.01 -25.95 -41.39
C GLN A 5 -21.89 -25.51 -39.92
N LYS A 6 -20.68 -25.53 -39.33
CA LYS A 6 -20.46 -25.05 -37.95
C LYS A 6 -20.71 -23.54 -37.81
N LYS A 7 -20.30 -22.75 -38.81
CA LYS A 7 -20.51 -21.29 -38.81
C LYS A 7 -21.99 -20.92 -38.95
N GLN A 8 -22.76 -21.71 -39.70
CA GLN A 8 -24.19 -21.49 -39.87
C GLN A 8 -25.00 -21.88 -38.63
N GLN A 9 -24.59 -22.94 -37.89
CA GLN A 9 -25.20 -23.27 -36.60
C GLN A 9 -24.91 -22.22 -35.51
N GLN A 10 -23.73 -21.62 -35.48
CA GLN A 10 -23.42 -20.54 -34.52
C GLN A 10 -24.25 -19.27 -34.77
N LYS A 11 -24.50 -18.90 -36.03
CA LYS A 11 -25.40 -17.77 -36.35
C LYS A 11 -26.85 -18.00 -35.89
N ARG A 12 -27.37 -19.23 -35.97
CA ARG A 12 -28.73 -19.55 -35.49
C ARG A 12 -28.85 -19.51 -33.96
N LYS A 13 -27.78 -19.85 -33.22
CA LYS A 13 -27.78 -19.73 -31.75
C LYS A 13 -27.72 -18.28 -31.27
N ALA A 14 -27.15 -17.36 -32.06
CA ALA A 14 -27.09 -15.94 -31.71
C ALA A 14 -28.43 -15.20 -31.91
N SER A 15 -29.31 -15.66 -32.82
CA SER A 15 -30.58 -14.97 -33.10
C SER A 15 -31.72 -15.31 -32.14
N LEU A 16 -31.60 -16.36 -31.33
CA LEU A 16 -32.68 -16.82 -30.45
C LEU A 16 -32.67 -16.20 -29.04
N LYS A 17 -31.78 -15.25 -28.76
CA LYS A 17 -31.61 -14.64 -27.42
C LYS A 17 -32.15 -13.21 -27.29
N LYS A 18 -32.96 -12.74 -28.26
CA LYS A 18 -33.66 -11.45 -28.21
C LYS A 18 -35.17 -11.69 -28.14
N GLY A 19 -35.70 -11.98 -26.95
CA GLY A 19 -37.13 -12.24 -26.82
C GLY A 19 -37.60 -12.61 -25.43
N THR A 20 -37.41 -11.73 -24.45
CA THR A 20 -38.25 -11.70 -23.24
C THR A 20 -38.19 -10.31 -22.63
N GLY A 21 -39.04 -9.44 -23.15
CA GLY A 21 -39.38 -8.17 -22.52
C GLY A 21 -40.19 -8.45 -21.26
N GLY A 22 -39.50 -8.48 -20.11
CA GLY A 22 -40.14 -8.41 -18.80
C GLY A 22 -40.50 -6.96 -18.50
N GLY A 23 -41.78 -6.62 -18.67
CA GLY A 23 -42.33 -5.34 -18.26
C GLY A 23 -42.14 -5.14 -16.76
N LYS A 24 -41.21 -4.26 -16.37
CA LYS A 24 -41.13 -3.75 -15.01
C LYS A 24 -42.19 -2.69 -14.83
N ALA A 25 -43.18 -3.00 -14.00
CA ALA A 25 -44.15 -2.07 -13.48
C ALA A 25 -43.44 -0.80 -12.98
N ARG A 26 -43.83 0.35 -13.54
CA ARG A 26 -43.49 1.68 -13.02
C ARG A 26 -44.09 1.81 -11.61
N ARG A 27 -43.29 1.53 -10.59
CA ARG A 27 -43.54 2.10 -9.25
C ARG A 27 -43.36 3.61 -9.40
N LYS A 28 -44.45 4.36 -9.19
CA LYS A 28 -44.38 5.80 -8.90
C LYS A 28 -43.51 5.95 -7.66
N LEU A 29 -42.26 6.36 -7.84
CA LEU A 29 -41.47 6.95 -6.77
C LEU A 29 -42.13 8.30 -6.49
N VAL A 30 -42.79 8.37 -5.34
CA VAL A 30 -43.17 9.63 -4.72
C VAL A 30 -41.85 10.35 -4.46
N PHE A 31 -41.66 11.47 -5.14
CA PHE A 31 -40.54 12.36 -4.93
C PHE A 31 -40.82 13.09 -3.62
N GLU A 32 -40.25 12.56 -2.54
CA GLU A 32 -40.29 13.18 -1.22
C GLU A 32 -39.35 14.39 -1.28
N GLU A 33 -39.93 15.55 -1.02
CA GLU A 33 -39.26 16.86 -1.04
C GLU A 33 -38.10 16.85 -0.01
N PRO A 34 -36.89 17.27 -0.40
CA PRO A 34 -35.75 17.25 0.51
C PRO A 34 -36.02 18.18 1.70
N GLN A 35 -36.08 17.59 2.89
CA GLN A 35 -36.14 18.33 4.14
C GLN A 35 -34.93 19.28 4.24
N PRO A 36 -35.13 20.55 4.65
CA PRO A 36 -34.03 21.48 4.84
C PRO A 36 -33.08 20.95 5.91
N CYS A 37 -31.78 20.90 5.59
CA CYS A 37 -30.74 20.54 6.54
C CYS A 37 -30.82 21.46 7.77
N PRO A 38 -30.69 20.91 9.00
CA PRO A 38 -30.58 21.74 10.18
C PRO A 38 -29.32 22.60 10.10
N GLU A 39 -29.55 23.88 10.37
CA GLU A 39 -28.62 24.98 10.52
C GLU A 39 -27.42 24.58 11.41
N GLU A 40 -26.22 24.89 10.93
CA GLU A 40 -24.97 24.66 11.65
C GLU A 40 -25.01 25.41 12.99
N THR A 41 -25.07 24.68 14.10
CA THR A 41 -24.72 25.23 15.40
C THR A 41 -23.20 25.38 15.46
N ASP A 42 -22.75 26.63 15.45
CA ASP A 42 -21.39 27.05 15.79
C ASP A 42 -20.98 26.48 17.15
N LEU A 43 -20.22 25.39 17.14
CA LEU A 43 -19.54 24.86 18.32
C LEU A 43 -18.20 25.58 18.48
N ASN A 44 -18.25 26.60 19.32
CA ASN A 44 -17.12 27.40 19.79
C ASN A 44 -16.36 26.66 20.93
N ASP A 45 -15.99 25.40 20.71
CA ASP A 45 -15.29 24.53 21.69
C ASP A 45 -13.77 24.62 21.56
N THR A 46 -13.23 25.85 21.56
CA THR A 46 -11.78 26.11 21.56
C THR A 46 -11.25 26.59 22.91
N LEU A 47 -12.10 26.68 23.94
CA LEU A 47 -11.70 27.28 25.23
C LEU A 47 -11.24 26.30 26.33
N GLU A 48 -11.38 24.98 26.18
CA GLU A 48 -10.98 24.05 27.28
C GLU A 48 -9.52 23.55 27.22
N LEU A 49 -8.80 23.72 26.11
CA LEU A 49 -7.43 23.18 26.00
C LEU A 49 -6.35 24.08 26.61
N GLU A 50 -6.55 25.39 26.70
CA GLU A 50 -5.59 26.28 27.38
C GLU A 50 -5.69 26.18 28.91
N GLU A 51 -6.87 25.89 29.46
CA GLU A 51 -7.07 25.77 30.91
C GLU A 51 -6.44 24.49 31.48
N LEU A 52 -6.44 23.38 30.71
CA LEU A 52 -5.74 22.14 31.10
C LEU A 52 -4.21 22.25 31.04
N LEU A 53 -3.67 23.14 30.19
CA LEU A 53 -2.23 23.36 30.07
C LEU A 53 -1.67 24.25 31.19
N GLN A 54 -2.53 25.04 31.84
CA GLN A 54 -2.17 25.84 33.00
C GLN A 54 -2.09 24.98 34.29
N LEU A 55 -2.92 23.95 34.42
CA LEU A 55 -2.96 23.06 35.60
C LEU A 55 -1.76 22.11 35.72
N LEU A 56 -1.02 21.86 34.62
CA LEU A 56 0.17 21.02 34.61
C LEU A 56 1.46 21.76 35.02
N LYS A 57 1.43 23.10 35.13
CA LYS A 57 2.62 23.90 35.50
C LYS A 57 2.79 24.11 37.01
N ASP A 58 1.77 23.84 37.81
CA ASP A 58 1.80 24.09 39.27
C ASP A 58 2.15 22.84 40.11
N GLY A 59 2.67 21.78 39.48
CA GLY A 59 2.93 20.47 40.12
C GLY A 59 4.39 20.15 40.50
N GLU A 60 5.37 21.01 40.20
CA GLU A 60 6.77 20.81 40.58
C GLU A 60 7.13 21.64 41.82
N ASP A 61 6.85 21.11 43.01
CA ASP A 61 7.69 21.30 44.20
C ASP A 61 7.13 20.52 45.40
N GLN A 62 7.43 19.23 45.47
CA GLN A 62 7.45 18.52 46.75
C GLN A 62 8.65 17.57 46.86
N PRO A 63 9.59 17.81 47.78
CA PRO A 63 10.62 16.85 48.14
C PRO A 63 10.04 15.87 49.17
N SER A 64 9.65 14.67 48.73
CA SER A 64 9.18 13.60 49.63
C SER A 64 10.11 12.38 49.63
N ALA A 65 10.77 12.25 50.78
CA ALA A 65 11.43 11.12 51.41
C ALA A 65 11.53 9.77 50.65
N ARG A 66 12.78 9.31 50.52
CA ARG A 66 13.16 7.93 50.22
C ARG A 66 12.65 6.95 51.30
N PRO A 67 11.93 5.87 50.94
CA PRO A 67 11.85 4.69 51.79
C PRO A 67 13.02 3.74 51.49
N SER A 68 13.84 3.49 52.50
CA SER A 68 14.86 2.45 52.55
C SER A 68 14.20 1.07 52.63
N THR A 69 14.42 0.22 51.62
CA THR A 69 14.08 -1.20 51.69
C THR A 69 15.25 -2.05 52.21
N PRO A 70 14.96 -3.08 53.02
CA PRO A 70 15.96 -3.88 53.70
C PRO A 70 16.54 -4.97 52.79
N THR A 71 17.85 -5.15 52.94
CA THR A 71 18.63 -6.32 52.55
C THR A 71 18.06 -7.57 53.23
N ASP A 72 17.54 -8.53 52.47
CA ASP A 72 17.33 -9.89 52.94
C ASP A 72 18.27 -10.84 52.18
N GLN A 73 19.26 -11.32 52.91
CA GLN A 73 20.17 -12.39 52.51
C GLN A 73 19.44 -13.71 52.77
N ARG A 74 19.24 -14.53 51.74
CA ARG A 74 19.10 -15.98 51.94
C ARG A 74 19.95 -16.78 50.98
N ASP A 75 20.69 -17.64 51.66
CA ASP A 75 21.68 -18.59 51.20
C ASP A 75 21.10 -19.74 50.38
N THR A 76 21.99 -20.24 49.52
CA THR A 76 22.23 -21.64 49.16
C THR A 76 21.05 -22.51 48.75
N ASN A 77 21.05 -22.95 47.49
CA ASN A 77 20.94 -24.38 47.25
C ASN A 77 21.69 -24.86 45.99
N THR A 78 22.75 -25.60 46.30
CA THR A 78 23.48 -26.61 45.55
C THR A 78 22.56 -27.63 44.88
N PHE A 79 22.70 -27.83 43.56
CA PHE A 79 22.57 -29.10 42.81
C PHE A 79 23.07 -28.75 41.38
N GLY A 80 24.09 -29.36 40.76
CA GLY A 80 24.59 -30.72 40.89
C GLY A 80 24.13 -31.57 39.69
N ASN A 81 24.60 -31.27 38.48
CA ASN A 81 24.74 -32.21 37.34
C ASN A 81 25.28 -31.42 36.12
N GLY A 82 26.32 -31.81 35.38
CA GLY A 82 26.88 -33.13 35.17
C GLY A 82 26.66 -33.54 33.71
N GLY A 83 27.67 -33.33 32.87
CA GLY A 83 27.73 -33.79 31.47
C GLY A 83 27.60 -32.66 30.45
N SER A 84 28.36 -32.59 29.35
CA SER A 84 29.39 -33.46 28.82
C SER A 84 30.28 -32.63 27.90
N VAL A 85 31.56 -32.94 27.95
CA VAL A 85 32.65 -32.48 27.09
C VAL A 85 32.51 -33.10 25.68
N GLU A 86 33.30 -32.58 24.74
CA GLU A 86 33.46 -33.00 23.33
C GLU A 86 32.27 -32.68 22.39
N THR A 87 32.41 -31.82 21.37
CA THR A 87 33.19 -32.18 20.17
C THR A 87 33.63 -30.93 19.39
N LEU A 88 34.94 -30.74 19.35
CA LEU A 88 35.70 -29.90 18.42
C LEU A 88 35.92 -30.68 17.12
N ARG A 89 35.57 -30.10 15.96
CA ARG A 89 36.07 -30.35 14.57
C ARG A 89 35.02 -29.81 13.58
N ARG A 90 35.28 -29.25 12.41
CA ARG A 90 36.47 -28.95 11.59
C ARG A 90 35.92 -28.34 10.28
N ALA A 91 36.76 -27.61 9.55
CA ALA A 91 36.59 -27.00 8.20
C ALA A 91 36.11 -25.54 8.27
N GLN A 92 36.94 -24.50 8.15
CA GLN A 92 38.03 -24.19 7.19
C GLN A 92 37.61 -24.21 5.72
N ASN A 93 37.63 -22.98 5.15
CA ASN A 93 38.03 -22.62 3.79
C ASN A 93 37.33 -23.27 2.59
N VAL A 94 36.47 -22.48 1.93
CA VAL A 94 36.48 -22.39 0.46
C VAL A 94 36.34 -20.92 0.06
N VAL A 95 37.50 -20.29 -0.19
CA VAL A 95 37.60 -19.06 -0.95
C VAL A 95 37.54 -19.48 -2.42
N ASN A 96 36.42 -19.21 -3.11
CA ASN A 96 36.35 -19.35 -4.56
C ASN A 96 36.37 -17.96 -5.21
N ALA A 97 37.57 -17.60 -5.67
CA ALA A 97 37.83 -16.50 -6.57
C ALA A 97 37.03 -16.70 -7.88
N ARG A 98 36.13 -15.76 -8.19
CA ARG A 98 35.46 -15.71 -9.49
C ARG A 98 36.22 -14.74 -10.37
N ALA A 99 36.85 -15.30 -11.40
CA ALA A 99 37.64 -14.60 -12.40
C ALA A 99 36.84 -13.51 -13.10
N SER A 100 37.41 -12.31 -13.16
CA SER A 100 37.01 -11.21 -14.04
C SER A 100 37.29 -11.59 -15.49
N THR A 101 36.26 -11.95 -16.25
CA THR A 101 36.33 -12.01 -17.71
C THR A 101 35.91 -10.66 -18.28
N SER A 102 36.90 -9.88 -18.72
CA SER A 102 36.73 -8.68 -19.52
C SER A 102 36.15 -9.05 -20.89
N PHE A 103 34.86 -8.77 -21.11
CA PHE A 103 34.21 -8.91 -22.40
C PHE A 103 34.27 -7.56 -23.12
N THR A 104 35.05 -7.48 -24.20
CA THR A 104 35.05 -6.35 -25.13
C THR A 104 34.05 -6.63 -26.25
N PRO A 105 32.95 -5.87 -26.41
CA PRO A 105 32.13 -5.98 -27.62
C PRO A 105 32.78 -5.18 -28.75
N SER A 106 33.12 -5.88 -29.84
CA SER A 106 33.42 -5.27 -31.14
C SER A 106 32.21 -4.53 -31.67
N ILE A 107 32.35 -3.21 -31.82
CA ILE A 107 31.47 -2.34 -32.58
C ILE A 107 31.62 -2.69 -34.07
N VAL A 108 30.60 -3.34 -34.64
CA VAL A 108 30.41 -3.45 -36.09
C VAL A 108 29.15 -2.65 -36.42
N GLY A 109 29.34 -1.56 -37.16
CA GLY A 109 28.28 -0.66 -37.59
C GLY A 109 27.33 -1.33 -38.57
N GLY A 110 26.05 -1.38 -38.19
CA GLY A 110 24.93 -1.52 -39.11
C GLY A 110 24.10 -0.25 -39.01
N GLU A 111 23.93 0.45 -40.13
CA GLU A 111 23.05 1.61 -40.24
C GLU A 111 21.62 1.20 -39.85
N GLU A 112 21.13 1.80 -38.77
CA GLU A 112 19.79 1.61 -38.25
C GLU A 112 18.80 2.41 -39.09
N PRO A 113 17.74 1.79 -39.66
CA PRO A 113 16.72 2.52 -40.40
C PRO A 113 15.98 3.50 -39.47
N PRO A 114 15.57 4.68 -39.98
CA PRO A 114 14.99 5.72 -39.14
C PRO A 114 13.73 5.22 -38.41
N PRO A 115 13.58 5.57 -37.12
CA PRO A 115 12.43 5.14 -36.33
C PRO A 115 11.14 5.67 -36.94
N ARG A 116 10.22 4.75 -37.25
CA ARG A 116 8.85 5.09 -37.64
C ARG A 116 8.16 5.75 -36.44
N GLN A 117 8.04 7.07 -36.49
CA GLN A 117 7.25 7.86 -35.55
C GLN A 117 5.78 7.45 -35.69
N ASN A 118 5.26 6.73 -34.69
CA ASN A 118 3.85 6.42 -34.60
C ASN A 118 3.21 7.53 -33.76
N THR A 119 2.59 8.51 -34.42
CA THR A 119 2.13 9.79 -33.83
C THR A 119 0.78 9.73 -33.13
N ASN A 120 0.31 8.54 -32.72
CA ASN A 120 -1.01 8.40 -32.12
C ASN A 120 -0.84 7.93 -30.68
N ASP A 121 -1.21 8.82 -29.73
CA ASP A 121 -1.30 8.62 -28.27
C ASP A 121 -0.15 9.18 -27.42
N SER A 122 0.25 10.42 -27.71
CA SER A 122 1.13 11.23 -26.84
C SER A 122 0.32 11.86 -25.70
N GLY A 123 -0.15 11.05 -24.75
CA GLY A 123 -0.57 11.56 -23.45
C GLY A 123 0.65 12.19 -22.78
N SER A 124 0.78 13.53 -22.87
CA SER A 124 1.91 14.26 -22.28
C SER A 124 1.79 14.24 -20.76
N ASP A 125 2.63 13.44 -20.10
CA ASP A 125 2.82 13.49 -18.65
C ASP A 125 3.38 14.90 -18.31
N LEU A 126 2.51 15.82 -17.88
CA LEU A 126 2.89 17.17 -17.46
C LEU A 126 3.44 17.11 -16.03
N PHE A 127 4.75 17.24 -15.88
CA PHE A 127 5.39 17.41 -14.58
C PHE A 127 5.17 18.84 -14.08
N THR A 128 4.12 19.04 -13.29
CA THR A 128 3.82 20.34 -12.68
C THR A 128 3.83 20.16 -11.16
N GLY A 129 4.71 20.90 -10.46
CA GLY A 129 4.66 20.96 -9.00
C GLY A 129 4.95 19.64 -8.25
N GLY A 130 5.69 18.70 -8.84
CA GLY A 130 6.10 17.47 -8.14
C GLY A 130 5.09 16.32 -8.18
N PHE A 131 4.05 16.41 -9.02
CA PHE A 131 3.12 15.31 -9.31
C PHE A 131 3.01 15.07 -10.82
N HIS A 132 2.64 13.85 -11.20
CA HIS A 132 2.34 13.49 -12.59
C HIS A 132 0.83 13.35 -12.77
N THR A 133 0.32 13.83 -13.89
CA THR A 133 -1.08 13.62 -14.30
C THR A 133 -1.08 12.75 -15.54
N SER A 134 -1.89 11.70 -15.55
CA SER A 134 -2.11 10.91 -16.77
C SER A 134 -3.52 11.10 -17.25
N LEU A 135 -3.65 11.59 -18.48
CA LEU A 135 -4.93 11.70 -19.18
C LEU A 135 -5.11 10.45 -20.06
N GLY A 136 -5.41 9.31 -19.43
CA GLY A 136 -5.85 8.15 -20.18
C GLY A 136 -7.30 8.34 -20.62
N GLU A 137 -7.68 7.83 -21.79
CA GLU A 137 -9.05 7.90 -22.33
C GLU A 137 -10.14 7.47 -21.32
N ASN A 138 -9.75 6.67 -20.31
CA ASN A 138 -10.65 6.15 -19.27
C ASN A 138 -10.16 6.40 -17.84
N SER A 139 -9.11 7.19 -17.61
CA SER A 139 -8.59 7.40 -16.27
C SER A 139 -8.03 8.81 -16.08
N THR A 140 -8.67 9.56 -15.19
CA THR A 140 -8.13 10.78 -14.59
C THR A 140 -7.53 10.41 -13.24
N GLU A 141 -6.21 10.45 -13.13
CA GLU A 141 -5.51 10.19 -11.87
C GLU A 141 -4.37 11.20 -11.64
N VAL A 142 -4.21 11.56 -10.36
CA VAL A 142 -3.06 12.33 -9.86
C VAL A 142 -2.07 11.36 -9.25
N ARG A 143 -0.80 11.44 -9.64
CA ARG A 143 0.28 10.56 -9.17
C ARG A 143 1.28 11.35 -8.33
N LEU A 144 1.46 10.93 -7.08
CA LEU A 144 2.40 11.51 -6.14
C LEU A 144 3.62 10.57 -5.98
N PRO A 145 4.85 11.02 -6.27
CA PRO A 145 6.03 10.16 -6.28
C PRO A 145 6.47 9.74 -4.87
N LEU A 146 6.79 8.46 -4.68
CA LEU A 146 7.32 7.90 -3.43
C LEU A 146 8.80 7.54 -3.47
N HIS A 147 9.43 7.48 -4.66
CA HIS A 147 10.80 7.05 -5.01
C HIS A 147 10.79 5.78 -5.92
N ASP A 148 11.85 5.53 -6.70
CA ASP A 148 12.04 4.36 -7.59
C ASP A 148 10.86 4.01 -8.53
N ASN A 149 10.26 5.03 -9.15
CA ASN A 149 9.04 4.90 -9.96
C ASN A 149 7.85 4.28 -9.19
N VAL A 150 7.85 4.35 -7.86
CA VAL A 150 6.70 4.02 -7.03
C VAL A 150 5.90 5.30 -6.80
N PHE A 151 4.60 5.23 -6.98
CA PHE A 151 3.69 6.36 -6.85
C PHE A 151 2.48 5.99 -5.99
N ILE A 152 1.95 6.98 -5.26
CA ILE A 152 0.56 6.96 -4.80
C ILE A 152 -0.28 7.61 -5.89
N THR A 153 -1.30 6.93 -6.38
CA THR A 153 -2.25 7.50 -7.32
C THR A 153 -3.61 7.66 -6.67
N VAL A 154 -4.25 8.79 -6.94
CA VAL A 154 -5.63 9.06 -6.54
C VAL A 154 -6.45 9.29 -7.81
N GLY A 155 -7.49 8.50 -8.00
CA GLY A 155 -8.30 8.56 -9.20
C GLY A 155 -9.67 7.92 -9.05
N VAL A 156 -10.44 7.93 -10.13
CA VAL A 156 -11.77 7.33 -10.21
C VAL A 156 -11.75 6.14 -11.15
N PHE A 157 -12.23 4.99 -10.69
CA PHE A 157 -12.40 3.80 -11.53
C PHE A 157 -13.83 3.28 -11.42
N LYS A 158 -14.55 3.26 -12.54
CA LYS A 158 -15.98 2.86 -12.59
C LYS A 158 -16.81 3.61 -11.54
N ASP A 159 -16.68 4.94 -11.54
CA ASP A 159 -17.38 5.86 -10.62
C ASP A 159 -17.07 5.63 -9.13
N ARG A 160 -15.95 4.96 -8.82
CA ARG A 160 -15.50 4.73 -7.45
C ARG A 160 -14.16 5.40 -7.21
N PRO A 161 -14.04 6.26 -6.18
CA PRO A 161 -12.75 6.78 -5.75
C PRO A 161 -11.86 5.65 -5.26
N LEU A 162 -10.60 5.64 -5.71
CA LEU A 162 -9.58 4.68 -5.28
C LEU A 162 -8.25 5.40 -5.03
N ILE A 163 -7.52 4.93 -4.01
CA ILE A 163 -6.12 5.26 -3.77
C ILE A 163 -5.29 4.05 -4.15
N SER A 164 -4.30 4.16 -5.03
CA SER A 164 -3.41 3.04 -5.36
C SER A 164 -1.97 3.36 -5.01
N VAL A 165 -1.29 2.42 -4.35
CA VAL A 165 0.17 2.47 -4.19
C VAL A 165 0.76 1.45 -5.15
N ARG A 166 1.49 1.92 -6.17
CA ARG A 166 1.87 1.08 -7.32
C ARG A 166 3.24 1.44 -7.85
N GLN A 167 3.97 0.42 -8.29
CA GLN A 167 5.20 0.59 -9.05
C GLN A 167 4.87 0.78 -10.53
N PHE A 168 5.45 1.81 -11.12
CA PHE A 168 5.39 2.10 -12.54
C PHE A 168 6.68 1.64 -13.22
N TYR A 169 6.58 1.38 -14.51
CA TYR A 169 7.72 1.05 -15.35
C TYR A 169 7.70 1.93 -16.58
N SER A 170 8.89 2.30 -17.05
CA SER A 170 9.08 2.89 -18.36
C SER A 170 9.54 1.83 -19.36
N ARG A 171 9.36 2.08 -20.65
CA ARG A 171 9.90 1.20 -21.70
C ARG A 171 11.31 1.64 -22.02
N ALA A 172 12.19 0.70 -22.38
CA ALA A 172 13.58 1.04 -22.71
C ALA A 172 13.70 2.06 -23.87
N TRP A 173 12.77 2.03 -24.82
CA TRP A 173 12.71 2.96 -25.96
C TRP A 173 11.95 4.26 -25.66
N ASP A 174 11.24 4.33 -24.53
CA ASP A 174 10.47 5.50 -24.10
C ASP A 174 10.55 5.61 -22.57
N PRO A 175 11.67 6.16 -22.06
CA PRO A 175 11.89 6.33 -20.63
C PRO A 175 10.96 7.38 -20.02
N THR A 176 10.36 8.25 -20.85
CA THR A 176 9.50 9.36 -20.42
C THR A 176 8.08 8.92 -20.08
N THR A 177 7.57 7.89 -20.77
CA THR A 177 6.20 7.41 -20.52
C THR A 177 6.17 6.37 -19.41
N LEU A 178 5.58 6.73 -18.27
CA LEU A 178 5.38 5.83 -17.14
C LEU A 178 4.08 5.03 -17.29
N ARG A 179 4.20 3.70 -17.27
CA ARG A 179 3.07 2.77 -17.34
C ARG A 179 2.84 2.08 -15.99
N PRO A 180 1.58 1.89 -15.57
CA PRO A 180 1.28 1.19 -14.32
C PRO A 180 1.76 -0.26 -14.40
N GLY A 181 2.60 -0.68 -13.47
CA GLY A 181 3.10 -2.05 -13.36
C GLY A 181 2.12 -2.99 -12.67
N LYS A 182 2.43 -4.30 -12.65
CA LYS A 182 1.61 -5.33 -11.98
C LYS A 182 1.69 -5.21 -10.44
N LYS A 183 2.85 -4.82 -9.90
CA LYS A 183 3.12 -4.65 -8.47
C LYS A 183 2.43 -3.41 -7.92
N GLY A 184 1.51 -3.59 -6.99
CA GLY A 184 0.76 -2.51 -6.36
C GLY A 184 -0.57 -2.98 -5.79
N LEU A 185 -1.11 -2.17 -4.88
CA LEU A 185 -2.40 -2.41 -4.24
C LEU A 185 -3.26 -1.16 -4.35
N SER A 186 -4.51 -1.34 -4.77
CA SER A 186 -5.52 -0.28 -4.78
C SER A 186 -6.39 -0.42 -3.53
N LEU A 187 -6.67 0.67 -2.85
CA LEU A 187 -7.39 0.80 -1.60
C LEU A 187 -8.65 1.65 -1.82
N THR A 188 -9.71 1.30 -1.11
CA THR A 188 -10.91 2.17 -1.02
C THR A 188 -10.69 3.27 0.02
N PRO A 189 -11.50 4.34 0.05
CA PRO A 189 -11.37 5.40 1.05
C PRO A 189 -11.41 4.88 2.50
N ALA A 190 -12.31 3.94 2.79
CA ALA A 190 -12.39 3.32 4.12
C ALA A 190 -11.10 2.59 4.51
N GLN A 191 -10.52 1.81 3.58
CA GLN A 191 -9.28 1.07 3.82
C GLN A 191 -8.08 2.01 3.99
N TRP A 192 -8.10 3.16 3.32
CA TRP A 192 -7.09 4.19 3.48
C TRP A 192 -7.18 4.87 4.85
N THR A 193 -8.39 5.20 5.31
CA THR A 193 -8.59 5.68 6.69
C THR A 193 -8.05 4.68 7.70
N THR A 194 -8.41 3.39 7.57
CA THR A 194 -7.84 2.35 8.43
C THR A 194 -6.32 2.35 8.38
N LEU A 195 -5.72 2.39 7.19
CA LEU A 195 -4.25 2.43 7.04
C LEU A 195 -3.60 3.62 7.77
N LYS A 196 -4.25 4.80 7.76
CA LYS A 196 -3.74 5.99 8.44
C LYS A 196 -3.74 5.86 9.96
N ASP A 197 -4.74 5.18 10.51
CA ASP A 197 -4.94 5.00 11.95
C ASP A 197 -4.02 3.92 12.54
N LEU A 198 -3.38 3.12 11.69
CA LEU A 198 -2.43 2.10 12.13
C LEU A 198 -1.13 2.70 12.63
N ARG A 199 -0.64 2.16 13.75
CA ARG A 199 0.66 2.52 14.34
C ARG A 199 1.82 1.74 13.71
N ILE A 200 1.97 1.88 12.39
CA ILE A 200 2.98 1.14 11.61
C ILE A 200 4.41 1.40 12.12
N TYR A 201 4.72 2.62 12.55
CA TYR A 201 6.04 2.96 13.08
C TYR A 201 6.39 2.24 14.37
N GLU A 202 5.41 2.00 15.26
CA GLU A 202 5.65 1.22 16.48
C GLU A 202 6.06 -0.21 16.11
N ALA A 203 5.33 -0.85 15.18
CA ALA A 203 5.69 -2.19 14.69
C ALA A 203 7.02 -2.22 13.92
N VAL A 204 7.39 -1.15 13.20
CA VAL A 204 8.72 -1.03 12.58
C VAL A 204 9.82 -0.94 13.63
N ASN A 205 9.59 -0.24 14.74
CA ASN A 205 10.55 -0.20 15.84
C ASN A 205 10.66 -1.58 16.50
N ASP A 206 9.53 -2.20 16.84
CA ASP A 206 9.48 -3.52 17.47
C ASP A 206 10.23 -4.58 16.66
N ILE A 207 10.03 -4.61 15.33
CA ILE A 207 10.70 -5.57 14.45
C ILE A 207 12.21 -5.31 14.36
N THR A 208 12.61 -4.05 14.38
CA THR A 208 14.02 -3.64 14.27
C THR A 208 14.79 -3.98 15.54
N PHE A 209 14.20 -3.73 16.72
CA PHE A 209 14.81 -4.08 17.99
C PHE A 209 14.81 -5.59 18.26
N SER A 210 13.73 -6.29 17.89
CA SER A 210 13.63 -7.75 18.09
C SER A 210 14.60 -8.54 17.22
N ALA A 211 15.12 -7.96 16.14
CA ALA A 211 16.11 -8.60 15.26
C ALA A 211 17.53 -8.63 15.84
N LEU A 212 17.77 -8.05 17.03
CA LEU A 212 19.07 -8.00 17.68
C LEU A 212 19.07 -8.87 18.94
N PRO A 213 19.80 -10.02 18.99
CA PRO A 213 20.63 -10.65 17.94
C PRO A 213 19.80 -11.46 16.91
N PRO A 214 20.34 -11.72 15.69
CA PRO A 214 19.60 -12.24 14.52
C PRO A 214 19.22 -13.73 14.60
N THR A 215 19.15 -14.34 15.78
CA THR A 215 19.00 -15.80 15.93
C THR A 215 17.56 -16.28 15.94
N THR A 216 16.57 -15.39 16.06
CA THR A 216 15.16 -15.76 16.14
C THR A 216 14.39 -15.39 14.88
N SER A 217 13.51 -16.30 14.44
CA SER A 217 12.53 -16.03 13.39
C SER A 217 11.67 -14.84 13.82
N VAL A 218 11.84 -13.72 13.13
CA VAL A 218 11.13 -12.48 13.45
C VAL A 218 9.69 -12.62 12.95
N LYS A 219 8.73 -12.59 13.87
CA LYS A 219 7.31 -12.65 13.55
C LYS A 219 6.90 -11.37 12.82
N GLN A 220 6.28 -11.52 11.65
CA GLN A 220 5.74 -10.39 10.90
C GLN A 220 4.53 -9.79 11.62
N HIS A 221 4.42 -8.46 11.61
CA HIS A 221 3.24 -7.77 12.13
C HIS A 221 2.25 -7.52 10.98
N MET A 222 1.05 -8.08 11.09
CA MET A 222 0.00 -7.95 10.08
C MET A 222 -1.15 -7.10 10.61
N PHE A 223 -1.58 -6.13 9.82
CA PHE A 223 -2.68 -5.23 10.15
C PHE A 223 -3.78 -5.35 9.09
N ASN A 224 -4.98 -5.71 9.51
CA ASN A 224 -6.11 -5.91 8.61
C ASN A 224 -6.64 -4.56 8.10
N LEU A 225 -6.65 -4.38 6.79
CA LEU A 225 -7.24 -3.22 6.11
C LEU A 225 -8.67 -3.53 5.62
N GLY A 226 -9.12 -4.78 5.67
CA GLY A 226 -10.41 -5.26 5.17
C GLY A 226 -10.33 -5.89 3.78
N ASN A 227 -11.31 -6.73 3.43
CA ASN A 227 -11.38 -7.46 2.15
C ASN A 227 -10.09 -8.26 1.83
N LEU A 228 -9.53 -8.95 2.84
CA LEU A 228 -8.27 -9.69 2.76
C LEU A 228 -7.07 -8.84 2.32
N ARG A 229 -7.09 -7.54 2.60
CA ARG A 229 -5.95 -6.66 2.39
C ARG A 229 -5.30 -6.38 3.73
N TYR A 230 -3.97 -6.42 3.75
CA TYR A 230 -3.20 -6.24 4.96
C TYR A 230 -2.03 -5.30 4.70
N ALA A 231 -1.73 -4.47 5.69
CA ALA A 231 -0.41 -3.87 5.83
C ALA A 231 0.45 -4.83 6.65
N VAL A 232 1.67 -5.11 6.20
CA VAL A 232 2.56 -6.10 6.79
C VAL A 232 3.91 -5.44 7.03
N VAL A 233 4.38 -5.46 8.27
CA VAL A 233 5.74 -5.03 8.60
C VAL A 233 6.62 -6.26 8.64
N GLU A 234 7.63 -6.29 7.76
CA GLU A 234 8.53 -7.42 7.57
C GLU A 234 9.98 -6.95 7.35
N LEU A 235 10.95 -7.80 7.70
CA LEU A 235 12.37 -7.59 7.36
C LEU A 235 12.66 -8.25 6.02
N ILE A 236 13.10 -7.47 5.04
CA ILE A 236 13.56 -7.95 3.73
C ILE A 236 15.06 -7.68 3.66
N ASP A 237 15.86 -8.73 3.49
CA ASP A 237 17.33 -8.64 3.47
C ASP A 237 17.91 -7.91 4.69
N GLY A 238 17.29 -8.10 5.86
CA GLY A 238 17.68 -7.46 7.12
C GLY A 238 17.26 -6.00 7.26
N GLN A 239 16.52 -5.44 6.30
CA GLN A 239 16.01 -4.07 6.33
C GLN A 239 14.50 -4.05 6.61
N PRO A 240 14.00 -3.17 7.49
CA PRO A 240 12.57 -3.04 7.73
C PRO A 240 11.85 -2.49 6.50
N SER A 241 10.71 -3.12 6.19
CA SER A 241 9.87 -2.76 5.06
C SER A 241 8.39 -2.85 5.44
N VAL A 242 7.59 -2.05 4.74
CA VAL A 242 6.13 -2.05 4.90
C VAL A 242 5.48 -2.57 3.62
N GLY A 243 4.95 -3.78 3.68
CA GLY A 243 4.20 -4.42 2.63
C GLY A 243 2.72 -4.03 2.64
N LEU A 244 2.16 -3.75 1.47
CA LEU A 244 0.72 -3.66 1.24
C LEU A 244 0.32 -4.83 0.35
N TRP A 245 -0.41 -5.80 0.89
CA TRP A 245 -0.67 -7.08 0.22
C TRP A 245 -2.14 -7.46 0.25
N GLN A 246 -2.61 -8.02 -0.86
CA GLN A 246 -3.84 -8.79 -0.90
C GLN A 246 -3.51 -10.25 -0.60
N TYR A 247 -4.34 -10.85 0.24
CA TYR A 247 -4.32 -12.25 0.59
C TYR A 247 -5.55 -12.95 0.00
N GLU A 248 -5.46 -14.27 -0.10
CA GLU A 248 -6.57 -15.14 -0.39
C GLU A 248 -6.69 -16.19 0.71
N ARG A 249 -7.92 -16.58 1.03
CA ARG A 249 -8.14 -17.71 1.92
C ARG A 249 -7.94 -18.97 1.10
N ARG A 250 -7.10 -19.88 1.59
CA ARG A 250 -7.11 -21.25 1.08
C ARG A 250 -8.50 -21.80 1.40
N SER A 251 -9.18 -22.33 0.39
CA SER A 251 -10.45 -23.03 0.59
C SER A 251 -10.15 -24.32 1.35
N SER A 252 -10.03 -24.26 2.67
CA SER A 252 -9.98 -25.46 3.51
C SER A 252 -11.41 -25.96 3.69
N ASP A 253 -11.60 -27.25 3.40
CA ASP A 253 -12.87 -27.97 3.59
C ASP A 253 -13.11 -28.27 5.09
N THR A 254 -12.16 -27.89 5.95
CA THR A 254 -12.19 -28.11 7.39
C THR A 254 -12.80 -26.91 8.08
N THR A 255 -13.87 -27.15 8.83
CA THR A 255 -14.64 -26.18 9.62
C THR A 255 -13.89 -25.59 10.81
N THR A 256 -12.56 -25.66 10.85
CA THR A 256 -11.77 -25.03 11.91
C THR A 256 -11.42 -23.62 11.46
N ASP A 257 -11.92 -22.62 12.19
CA ASP A 257 -11.67 -21.18 12.01
C ASP A 257 -10.21 -20.80 12.35
N ASP A 258 -9.25 -21.58 11.85
CA ASP A 258 -7.84 -21.28 12.04
C ASP A 258 -7.42 -20.23 10.99
N ASP A 259 -7.19 -18.99 11.45
CA ASP A 259 -6.73 -17.83 10.67
C ASP A 259 -5.36 -18.03 9.96
N HIS A 260 -4.79 -19.24 10.05
CA HIS A 260 -3.49 -19.61 9.50
C HIS A 260 -3.50 -19.89 7.99
N ASP A 261 -4.67 -19.96 7.35
CA ASP A 261 -4.82 -20.32 5.94
C ASP A 261 -4.84 -19.11 4.98
N LEU A 262 -4.18 -18.00 5.36
CA LEU A 262 -4.03 -16.82 4.50
C LEU A 262 -2.80 -16.96 3.60
N LEU A 263 -3.02 -17.00 2.29
CA LEU A 263 -1.96 -17.03 1.29
C LEU A 263 -1.76 -15.65 0.68
N ARG A 264 -0.51 -15.17 0.68
CA ARG A 264 -0.14 -13.90 0.03
C ARG A 264 -0.27 -14.05 -1.48
N THR A 265 -1.05 -13.16 -2.10
CA THR A 265 -1.18 -13.13 -3.57
C THR A 265 -0.06 -12.32 -4.21
N GLU A 266 0.07 -12.40 -5.54
CA GLU A 266 1.00 -11.54 -6.30
C GLU A 266 0.59 -10.05 -6.30
N LYS A 267 -0.61 -9.73 -5.80
CA LYS A 267 -1.13 -8.35 -5.75
C LYS A 267 -0.68 -7.68 -4.47
N GLY A 268 0.38 -6.89 -4.60
CA GLY A 268 0.85 -6.03 -3.54
C GLY A 268 2.17 -5.36 -3.89
N ILE A 269 2.73 -4.68 -2.91
CA ILE A 269 4.00 -3.98 -3.01
C ILE A 269 4.66 -3.95 -1.64
N SER A 270 5.98 -4.17 -1.58
CA SER A 270 6.79 -3.91 -0.38
C SER A 270 7.47 -2.56 -0.56
N LEU A 271 7.29 -1.68 0.43
CA LEU A 271 7.85 -0.34 0.46
C LEU A 271 9.04 -0.30 1.39
N THR A 272 10.10 0.39 0.96
CA THR A 272 11.22 0.71 1.86
C THR A 272 10.75 1.67 2.95
N LEU A 273 11.50 1.78 4.05
CA LEU A 273 11.17 2.73 5.13
C LEU A 273 11.11 4.19 4.61
N GLN A 274 12.01 4.56 3.70
CA GLN A 274 12.01 5.88 3.05
C GLN A 274 10.75 6.10 2.20
N GLN A 275 10.33 5.10 1.41
CA GLN A 275 9.10 5.18 0.63
C GLN A 275 7.87 5.28 1.55
N TRP A 276 7.86 4.54 2.66
CA TRP A 276 6.79 4.63 3.66
C TRP A 276 6.73 6.02 4.33
N GLN A 277 7.87 6.59 4.70
CA GLN A 277 7.94 7.98 5.19
C GLN A 277 7.40 8.97 4.14
N ALA A 278 7.69 8.75 2.86
CA ALA A 278 7.12 9.55 1.78
C ALA A 278 5.60 9.38 1.63
N VAL A 279 5.04 8.21 1.96
CA VAL A 279 3.58 7.99 2.02
C VAL A 279 2.98 8.85 3.13
N GLU A 280 3.57 8.80 4.32
CA GLU A 280 3.15 9.56 5.50
C GLU A 280 3.14 11.07 5.24
N GLY A 281 4.22 11.60 4.66
CA GLY A 281 4.30 13.01 4.27
C GLY A 281 3.26 13.44 3.24
N LYS A 282 2.72 12.51 2.46
CA LYS A 282 1.72 12.78 1.41
C LYS A 282 0.28 12.51 1.83
N LYS A 283 0.03 12.04 3.06
CA LYS A 283 -1.33 11.70 3.53
C LYS A 283 -2.31 12.87 3.39
N LYS A 284 -1.91 14.08 3.79
CA LYS A 284 -2.76 15.28 3.71
C LYS A 284 -3.15 15.61 2.27
N ALA A 285 -2.20 15.54 1.33
CA ALA A 285 -2.46 15.75 -0.08
C ALA A 285 -3.42 14.69 -0.65
N VAL A 286 -3.22 13.42 -0.29
CA VAL A 286 -4.11 12.32 -0.71
C VAL A 286 -5.52 12.54 -0.17
N ASP A 287 -5.67 12.91 1.11
CA ASP A 287 -6.96 13.16 1.74
C ASP A 287 -7.68 14.36 1.10
N TRP A 288 -6.95 15.43 0.78
CA TRP A 288 -7.47 16.59 0.06
C TRP A 288 -8.04 16.21 -1.32
N ILE A 289 -7.24 15.52 -2.14
CA ILE A 289 -7.68 15.07 -3.47
C ILE A 289 -8.86 14.12 -3.32
N MET A 290 -8.81 13.19 -2.37
CA MET A 290 -9.86 12.21 -2.14
C MET A 290 -11.19 12.86 -1.73
N SER A 291 -11.15 13.85 -0.83
CA SER A 291 -12.32 14.63 -0.44
C SER A 291 -12.98 15.32 -1.64
N ALA A 292 -12.18 15.95 -2.50
CA ALA A 292 -12.69 16.57 -3.72
C ALA A 292 -13.33 15.56 -4.68
N VAL A 293 -12.69 14.39 -4.85
CA VAL A 293 -13.21 13.32 -5.72
C VAL A 293 -14.51 12.73 -5.19
N VAL A 294 -14.63 12.53 -3.86
CA VAL A 294 -15.88 12.08 -3.23
C VAL A 294 -17.01 13.09 -3.44
N ASN A 295 -16.68 14.39 -3.47
CA ASN A 295 -17.60 15.48 -3.81
C ASN A 295 -17.88 15.62 -5.31
N GLY A 296 -17.46 14.65 -6.14
CA GLY A 296 -17.73 14.60 -7.57
C GLY A 296 -16.82 15.49 -8.42
N LYS A 297 -15.80 16.14 -7.84
CA LYS A 297 -14.81 16.89 -8.61
C LYS A 297 -13.84 15.95 -9.32
N SER A 298 -13.35 16.36 -10.49
CA SER A 298 -12.27 15.65 -11.16
C SER A 298 -10.99 15.75 -10.31
N PRO A 299 -10.20 14.68 -10.17
CA PRO A 299 -8.90 14.77 -9.50
C PRO A 299 -7.93 15.71 -10.23
N LEU A 300 -8.16 15.97 -11.52
CA LEU A 300 -7.36 16.89 -12.35
C LEU A 300 -7.94 18.31 -12.40
N ASP A 301 -8.98 18.59 -11.62
CA ASP A 301 -9.52 19.95 -11.55
C ASP A 301 -8.46 20.92 -11.02
N SER A 302 -8.34 22.07 -11.67
CA SER A 302 -7.35 23.09 -11.31
C SER A 302 -7.46 23.55 -9.85
N GLU A 303 -8.66 23.55 -9.26
CA GLU A 303 -8.86 23.87 -7.84
C GLU A 303 -8.26 22.79 -6.93
N VAL A 304 -8.45 21.52 -7.30
CA VAL A 304 -7.92 20.37 -6.57
C VAL A 304 -6.40 20.40 -6.61
N LEU A 305 -5.82 20.63 -7.80
CA LEU A 305 -4.37 20.67 -8.00
C LEU A 305 -3.71 21.84 -7.25
N LYS A 306 -4.34 23.02 -7.21
CA LYS A 306 -3.83 24.18 -6.45
C LYS A 306 -3.82 23.96 -4.93
N GLY A 307 -4.72 23.12 -4.42
CA GLY A 307 -4.80 22.80 -3.00
C GLY A 307 -3.79 21.74 -2.52
N ILE A 308 -3.03 21.11 -3.43
CA ILE A 308 -1.99 20.14 -3.05
C ILE A 308 -0.82 20.89 -2.41
N GLN A 309 -0.71 20.78 -1.08
CA GLN A 309 0.42 21.28 -0.30
C GLN A 309 1.36 20.11 0.06
N PHE A 310 2.67 20.35 -0.03
CA PHE A 310 3.72 19.39 0.31
C PHE A 310 4.49 19.82 1.56
#